data_AF-A0A2G9ML20-F1
#
_entry.id   AF-A0A2G9ML20-F1
#
_cell.length_a   1.000
_cell.length_b   1.000
_cell.length_c   1.000
_cell.angle_alpha   90.00
_cell.angle_beta   90.00
_cell.angle_gamma   90.00
#
_symmetry.space_group_name_H-M   'P 1'
#
loop_
_entity.id
_entity.type
_entity.pdbx_description
1 polymer ?
#
loop_
_entity_poly.entity_id
_entity_poly.type
_entity_poly.pdbx_seq_one_letter_code
_entity_poly.pdbx_strand_id
1 'polypeptide(L)'
;MKRGQIEIMGLMIIVVILALLLLFVVKVVFTAKQTDYTQNYETNKLVESFVNTLFQTTSGCTGDVTIQELLIDCARQPYSGGSITCNDGRMACNYANETIAVILEDTIDTWGYESAGYEFIAVAPPNVEVVYYSSGNLSSSLSGEVEPFTLRLYPSTQDLYVYLCIGGCGFR
;
A
#
# COMPACT_ATOMS: atom_id res chain seq x y z
N MET A 1 -3.32 27.23 -68.04
CA MET A 1 -2.36 27.04 -66.92
C MET A 1 -2.98 27.05 -65.51
N LYS A 2 -4.23 27.51 -65.28
CA LYS A 2 -4.81 27.62 -63.93
C LYS A 2 -5.37 26.33 -63.30
N ARG A 3 -5.51 25.22 -64.06
CA ARG A 3 -6.10 23.96 -63.56
C ARG A 3 -5.09 23.05 -62.83
N GLY A 4 -3.87 22.91 -63.35
CA GLY A 4 -2.84 22.08 -62.70
C GLY A 4 -2.35 22.62 -61.34
N GLN A 5 -2.49 23.93 -61.10
CA GLN A 5 -2.17 24.53 -59.80
C GLN A 5 -3.13 24.09 -58.68
N ILE A 6 -4.39 23.79 -59.04
CA ILE A 6 -5.40 23.35 -58.07
C ILE A 6 -5.16 21.89 -57.67
N GLU A 7 -4.73 21.04 -58.62
CA GLU A 7 -4.40 19.63 -58.34
C GLU A 7 -3.21 19.49 -57.39
N ILE A 8 -2.17 20.32 -57.56
CA ILE A 8 -0.98 20.32 -56.69
C ILE A 8 -1.31 20.87 -55.29
N MET A 9 -2.19 21.88 -55.20
CA MET A 9 -2.66 22.41 -53.90
C MET A 9 -3.42 21.36 -53.08
N GLY A 10 -4.25 20.54 -53.72
CA GLY A 10 -4.98 19.46 -53.05
C GLY A 10 -4.04 18.40 -52.47
N LEU A 11 -3.01 18.00 -53.24
CA LEU A 11 -2.02 17.02 -52.78
C LEU A 11 -1.21 17.55 -51.59
N MET A 12 -0.85 18.83 -51.60
CA MET A 12 -0.10 19.45 -50.50
C MET A 12 -0.87 19.41 -49.18
N ILE A 13 -2.18 19.67 -49.19
CA ILE A 13 -3.01 19.65 -47.99
C ILE A 13 -3.07 18.24 -47.38
N ILE A 14 -3.23 17.21 -48.20
CA ILE A 14 -3.27 15.81 -47.73
C ILE A 14 -1.94 15.43 -47.08
N VAL A 15 -0.81 15.80 -47.69
CA VAL A 15 0.52 15.52 -47.14
C VAL A 15 0.71 16.19 -45.78
N VAL A 16 0.28 17.44 -45.61
CA VAL A 16 0.37 18.14 -44.32
C VAL A 16 -0.48 17.44 -43.25
N ILE A 17 -1.71 17.04 -43.59
CA ILE A 17 -2.59 16.31 -42.66
C ILE A 17 -1.96 14.97 -42.24
N LEU A 18 -1.41 14.21 -43.18
CA LEU A 18 -0.71 12.95 -42.89
C LEU A 18 0.53 13.16 -42.01
N ALA A 19 1.30 14.23 -42.25
CA ALA A 19 2.45 14.56 -41.42
C ALA A 19 2.03 14.87 -39.96
N LEU A 20 0.94 15.62 -39.77
CA LEU A 20 0.41 15.92 -38.43
C LEU A 20 -0.11 14.67 -37.71
N LEU A 21 -0.78 13.76 -38.43
CA LEU A 21 -1.23 12.48 -37.86
C LEU A 21 -0.04 11.61 -37.43
N LEU A 22 1.00 11.51 -38.26
CA LEU A 22 2.20 10.77 -37.92
C LEU A 22 2.93 11.37 -36.72
N LEU A 23 3.04 12.70 -36.66
CA LEU A 23 3.62 13.39 -35.50
C LEU A 23 2.83 13.14 -34.21
N PHE A 24 1.49 13.06 -34.30
CA PHE A 24 0.66 12.71 -33.14
C PHE A 24 0.91 11.27 -32.68
N VAL A 25 0.96 10.31 -33.60
CA VAL A 25 1.26 8.91 -33.27
C VAL A 25 2.65 8.77 -32.65
N VAL A 26 3.67 9.40 -33.25
CA VAL A 26 5.04 9.42 -32.70
C VAL A 26 5.03 10.02 -31.30
N LYS A 27 4.38 11.17 -31.10
CA LYS A 27 4.28 11.78 -29.76
C LYS A 27 3.63 10.83 -28.76
N VAL A 28 2.51 10.19 -29.11
CA VAL A 28 1.81 9.27 -28.20
C VAL A 28 2.67 8.04 -27.90
N VAL A 29 3.29 7.42 -28.91
CA VAL A 29 4.11 6.21 -28.73
C VAL A 29 5.39 6.50 -27.92
N PHE A 30 6.06 7.63 -28.16
CA PHE A 30 7.30 7.97 -27.47
C PHE A 30 7.08 8.70 -26.13
N THR A 31 5.92 9.34 -25.91
CA THR A 31 5.58 10.04 -24.65
C THR A 31 4.71 9.19 -23.73
N ALA A 32 4.13 8.10 -24.22
CA ALA A 32 3.59 7.05 -23.36
C ALA A 32 4.76 6.34 -22.67
N LYS A 33 5.39 7.03 -21.71
CA LYS A 33 5.94 6.32 -20.56
C LYS A 33 4.80 5.47 -20.04
N GLN A 34 5.00 4.16 -19.96
CA GLN A 34 4.12 3.29 -19.18
C GLN A 34 4.06 3.92 -17.80
N THR A 35 2.99 4.64 -17.53
CA THR A 35 2.80 5.22 -16.22
C THR A 35 2.30 4.06 -15.39
N ASP A 36 3.12 3.60 -14.45
CA ASP A 36 2.88 2.51 -13.50
C ASP A 36 1.67 2.74 -12.56
N TYR A 37 0.74 3.64 -12.93
CA TYR A 37 -0.49 3.90 -12.19
C TYR A 37 -1.34 2.64 -12.05
N THR A 38 -1.36 1.75 -13.06
CA THR A 38 -2.09 0.47 -12.96
C THR A 38 -1.45 -0.45 -11.93
N GLN A 39 -0.11 -0.54 -11.91
CA GLN A 39 0.62 -1.39 -10.97
C GLN A 39 0.45 -0.90 -9.52
N ASN A 40 0.47 0.41 -9.31
CA ASN A 40 0.23 0.99 -7.98
C ASN A 40 -1.22 0.79 -7.51
N TYR A 41 -2.21 0.87 -8.40
CA TYR A 41 -3.60 0.63 -8.03
C TYR A 41 -3.85 -0.82 -7.62
N GLU A 42 -3.36 -1.79 -8.40
CA GLU A 42 -3.49 -3.22 -8.09
C GLU A 42 -2.80 -3.56 -6.76
N THR A 43 -1.59 -3.02 -6.55
CA THR A 43 -0.84 -3.22 -5.29
C THR A 43 -1.60 -2.64 -4.11
N ASN A 44 -2.14 -1.42 -4.21
CA ASN A 44 -2.92 -0.81 -3.14
C ASN A 44 -4.18 -1.60 -2.81
N LYS A 45 -4.90 -2.11 -3.82
CA LYS A 45 -6.09 -2.95 -3.60
C LYS A 45 -5.77 -4.28 -2.94
N LEU A 46 -4.64 -4.86 -3.28
CA LEU A 46 -4.16 -6.09 -2.66
C LEU A 46 -3.76 -5.84 -1.20
N VAL A 47 -3.06 -4.74 -0.90
CA VAL A 47 -2.75 -4.29 0.47
C VAL A 47 -4.02 -4.03 1.28
N GLU A 48 -5.00 -3.33 0.72
CA GLU A 48 -6.30 -3.10 1.37
C GLU A 48 -7.02 -4.40 1.72
N SER A 49 -7.12 -5.32 0.77
CA SER A 49 -7.77 -6.62 1.01
C SER A 49 -7.01 -7.43 2.06
N PHE A 50 -5.69 -7.37 2.04
CA PHE A 50 -4.84 -8.07 2.99
C PHE A 50 -5.01 -7.54 4.41
N VAL A 51 -4.91 -6.22 4.63
CA VAL A 51 -5.05 -5.62 5.96
C VAL A 51 -6.44 -5.91 6.55
N ASN A 52 -7.50 -5.82 5.74
CA ASN A 52 -8.84 -6.18 6.18
C ASN A 52 -8.96 -7.65 6.59
N THR A 53 -8.32 -8.55 5.85
CA THR A 53 -8.30 -9.99 6.17
C THR A 53 -7.48 -10.25 7.44
N LEU A 54 -6.32 -9.60 7.56
CA LEU A 54 -5.46 -9.69 8.74
C LEU A 54 -6.21 -9.30 10.00
N PHE A 55 -6.94 -8.19 9.98
CA PHE A 55 -7.73 -7.72 11.12
C PHE A 55 -8.82 -8.70 11.57
N GLN A 56 -9.44 -9.41 10.63
CA GLN A 56 -10.49 -10.40 10.90
C GLN A 56 -9.91 -11.78 11.25
N THR A 57 -8.60 -11.98 11.08
CA THR A 57 -7.96 -13.26 11.35
C THR A 57 -7.92 -13.53 12.86
N THR A 58 -8.31 -14.73 13.25
CA THR A 58 -8.21 -15.21 14.64
C THR A 58 -6.74 -15.41 15.01
N SER A 59 -6.30 -14.74 16.07
CA SER A 59 -4.88 -14.71 16.46
C SER A 59 -4.38 -16.00 17.10
N GLY A 60 -5.27 -16.81 17.68
CA GLY A 60 -4.90 -17.96 18.51
C GLY A 60 -4.28 -17.60 19.88
N CYS A 61 -4.17 -16.30 20.20
CA CYS A 61 -3.61 -15.82 21.48
C CYS A 61 -4.44 -16.33 22.67
N THR A 62 -5.75 -16.08 22.66
CA THR A 62 -6.70 -16.59 23.66
C THR A 62 -8.10 -16.62 23.08
N GLY A 63 -8.80 -17.76 23.19
CA GLY A 63 -10.13 -17.95 22.62
C GLY A 63 -10.22 -17.54 21.13
N ASP A 64 -11.28 -16.81 20.80
CA ASP A 64 -11.58 -16.33 19.45
C ASP A 64 -11.11 -14.88 19.20
N VAL A 65 -10.10 -14.40 19.94
CA VAL A 65 -9.61 -13.01 19.82
C VAL A 65 -8.93 -12.78 18.46
N THR A 66 -9.38 -11.76 17.76
CA THR A 66 -8.87 -11.34 16.44
C THR A 66 -7.59 -10.50 16.56
N ILE A 67 -6.80 -10.42 15.49
CA ILE A 67 -5.62 -9.53 15.44
C ILE A 67 -6.02 -8.07 15.67
N GLN A 68 -7.18 -7.65 15.15
CA GLN A 68 -7.72 -6.31 15.39
C GLN A 68 -7.91 -6.03 16.89
N GLU A 69 -8.49 -6.97 17.62
CA GLU A 69 -8.70 -6.82 19.06
C GLU A 69 -7.37 -6.78 19.84
N LEU A 70 -6.37 -7.57 19.44
CA LEU A 70 -5.03 -7.49 20.01
C LEU A 70 -4.37 -6.14 19.76
N LEU A 71 -4.49 -5.60 18.54
CA LEU A 71 -3.97 -4.28 18.19
C LEU A 71 -4.67 -3.16 18.97
N ILE A 72 -5.99 -3.23 19.13
CA ILE A 72 -6.77 -2.28 19.93
C ILE A 72 -6.35 -2.35 21.40
N ASP A 73 -6.20 -3.55 21.96
CA ASP A 73 -5.77 -3.74 23.35
C ASP A 73 -4.35 -3.21 23.57
N CYS A 74 -3.44 -3.50 22.64
CA CYS A 74 -2.09 -2.99 22.64
C CYS A 74 -2.05 -1.45 22.57
N ALA A 75 -2.87 -0.85 21.71
CA ALA A 75 -2.99 0.60 21.57
C ALA A 75 -3.58 1.31 22.80
N ARG A 76 -4.41 0.62 23.60
CA ARG A 76 -4.92 1.17 24.88
C ARG A 76 -3.84 1.28 25.94
N GLN A 77 -2.88 0.36 25.94
CA GLN A 77 -1.82 0.29 26.95
C GLN A 77 -0.45 0.00 26.32
N PRO A 78 0.09 0.93 25.52
CA PRO A 78 1.29 0.67 24.73
C PRO A 78 2.53 0.41 25.60
N TYR A 79 2.59 1.01 26.80
CA TYR A 79 3.72 0.85 27.72
C TYR A 79 3.70 -0.44 28.54
N SER A 80 2.54 -1.10 28.69
CA SER A 80 2.42 -2.34 29.46
C SER A 80 2.22 -3.58 28.60
N GLY A 81 2.21 -3.46 27.26
CA GLY A 81 2.07 -4.59 26.37
C GLY A 81 0.62 -5.06 26.12
N GLY A 82 -0.37 -4.28 26.56
CA GLY A 82 -1.79 -4.65 26.52
C GLY A 82 -2.30 -5.25 27.85
N SER A 83 -3.61 -5.44 27.93
CA SER A 83 -4.29 -6.08 29.07
C SER A 83 -4.55 -7.58 28.85
N ILE A 84 -4.56 -8.02 27.59
CA ILE A 84 -4.77 -9.41 27.21
C ILE A 84 -3.45 -10.17 27.36
N THR A 85 -3.50 -11.27 28.12
CA THR A 85 -2.41 -12.25 28.22
C THR A 85 -2.80 -13.49 27.45
N CYS A 86 -1.96 -13.91 26.51
CA CYS A 86 -2.15 -15.09 25.69
C CYS A 86 -1.92 -16.38 26.49
N ASN A 87 -2.37 -17.52 25.97
CA ASN A 87 -2.26 -18.84 26.62
C ASN A 87 -0.81 -19.27 26.91
N ASP A 88 0.15 -18.70 26.19
CA ASP A 88 1.59 -18.92 26.35
C ASP A 88 2.26 -17.95 27.34
N GLY A 89 1.49 -17.04 27.94
CA GLY A 89 1.98 -16.01 28.86
C GLY A 89 2.53 -14.76 28.19
N ARG A 90 2.53 -14.66 26.85
CA ARG A 90 2.91 -13.43 26.14
C ARG A 90 1.80 -12.39 26.25
N MET A 91 2.20 -11.12 26.24
CA MET A 91 1.26 -9.99 26.23
C MET A 91 0.78 -9.70 24.80
N ALA A 92 -0.41 -9.12 24.67
CA ALA A 92 -1.07 -8.84 23.40
C ALA A 92 -0.18 -8.16 22.36
N CYS A 93 0.58 -7.13 22.76
CA CYS A 93 1.48 -6.40 21.85
C CYS A 93 2.58 -7.27 21.26
N ASN A 94 3.26 -8.04 22.11
CA ASN A 94 4.37 -8.90 21.68
C ASN A 94 3.86 -10.01 20.77
N TYR A 95 2.73 -10.63 21.16
CA TYR A 95 2.09 -11.66 20.36
C TYR A 95 1.63 -11.11 19.00
N ALA A 96 0.98 -9.94 18.98
CA ALA A 96 0.52 -9.31 17.74
C ALA A 96 1.72 -8.96 16.84
N ASN A 97 2.79 -8.39 17.39
CA ASN A 97 3.98 -8.04 16.61
C ASN A 97 4.61 -9.28 15.95
N GLU A 98 4.83 -10.35 16.71
CA GLU A 98 5.41 -11.59 16.19
C GLU A 98 4.46 -12.29 15.19
N THR A 99 3.17 -12.31 15.47
CA THR A 99 2.19 -12.95 14.58
C THR A 99 2.04 -12.18 13.27
N ILE A 100 1.99 -10.85 13.33
CA ILE A 100 1.92 -10.00 12.13
C ILE A 100 3.21 -10.13 11.31
N ALA A 101 4.38 -10.19 11.96
CA ALA A 101 5.64 -10.44 11.28
C ALA A 101 5.60 -11.74 10.47
N VAL A 102 5.20 -12.85 11.10
CA VAL A 102 5.10 -14.17 10.43
C VAL A 102 4.10 -14.14 9.29
N ILE A 103 2.90 -13.56 9.49
CA ILE A 103 1.89 -13.49 8.43
C ILE A 103 2.40 -12.64 7.26
N LEU A 104 3.10 -11.53 7.52
CA LEU A 104 3.66 -10.69 6.48
C LEU A 104 4.78 -11.38 5.72
N GLU A 105 5.72 -12.04 6.41
CA GLU A 105 6.78 -12.84 5.77
C GLU A 105 6.16 -13.93 4.89
N ASP A 106 5.28 -14.77 5.43
CA ASP A 106 4.68 -15.88 4.68
C ASP A 106 3.84 -15.39 3.49
N THR A 107 3.18 -14.23 3.60
CA THR A 107 2.28 -13.75 2.55
C THR A 107 2.98 -12.86 1.52
N ILE A 108 3.68 -11.81 1.96
CA ILE A 108 4.26 -10.79 1.08
C ILE A 108 5.50 -11.33 0.38
N ASP A 109 6.31 -12.17 1.04
CA ASP A 109 7.46 -12.80 0.37
C ASP A 109 7.00 -13.78 -0.71
N THR A 110 5.89 -14.49 -0.48
CA THR A 110 5.25 -15.34 -1.50
C THR A 110 4.77 -14.55 -2.72
N TRP A 111 4.43 -13.27 -2.56
CA TRP A 111 4.06 -12.38 -3.68
C TRP A 111 5.27 -11.85 -4.47
N GLY A 112 6.50 -12.14 -4.04
CA GLY A 112 7.72 -11.72 -4.72
C GLY A 112 8.16 -10.28 -4.41
N TYR A 113 7.64 -9.68 -3.33
CA TYR A 113 8.05 -8.34 -2.88
C TYR A 113 9.25 -8.35 -1.92
N GLU A 114 9.89 -9.51 -1.70
CA GLU A 114 11.10 -9.67 -0.86
C GLU A 114 12.20 -8.63 -1.19
N SER A 115 12.35 -8.31 -2.48
CA SER A 115 13.37 -7.38 -2.99
C SER A 115 12.96 -5.91 -2.87
N ALA A 116 11.66 -5.62 -2.95
CA ALA A 116 11.12 -4.27 -2.82
C ALA A 116 11.01 -3.84 -1.35
N GLY A 117 10.89 -4.80 -0.44
CA GLY A 117 10.65 -4.56 0.97
C GLY A 117 9.25 -4.04 1.27
N TYR A 118 8.87 -4.07 2.53
CA TYR A 118 7.58 -3.62 3.01
C TYR A 118 7.68 -3.15 4.45
N GLU A 119 6.74 -2.29 4.84
CA GLU A 119 6.70 -1.66 6.15
C GLU A 119 5.26 -1.67 6.68
N PHE A 120 5.07 -2.21 7.87
CA PHE A 120 3.82 -2.22 8.61
C PHE A 120 3.99 -1.40 9.89
N ILE A 121 3.13 -0.40 10.09
CA ILE A 121 3.20 0.51 11.24
C ILE A 121 1.80 0.69 11.82
N ALA A 122 1.65 0.44 13.11
CA ALA A 122 0.45 0.79 13.86
C ALA A 122 0.79 1.89 14.87
N VAL A 123 0.12 3.03 14.76
CA VAL A 123 0.38 4.25 15.56
C VAL A 123 -0.87 4.64 16.35
N ALA A 124 -0.77 4.62 17.67
CA ALA A 124 -1.80 5.11 18.58
C ALA A 124 -1.56 6.59 18.94
N PRO A 125 -2.60 7.39 19.24
CA PRO A 125 -2.43 8.75 19.70
C PRO A 125 -1.75 8.80 21.09
N PRO A 126 -0.85 9.77 21.35
CA PRO A 126 -0.47 10.93 20.52
C PRO A 126 0.79 10.69 19.66
N ASN A 127 0.86 9.61 18.86
CA ASN A 127 2.00 9.14 18.06
C ASN A 127 2.92 8.15 18.79
N VAL A 128 2.33 7.18 19.47
CA VAL A 128 3.05 6.03 20.03
C VAL A 128 3.00 4.89 19.01
N GLU A 129 4.17 4.43 18.57
CA GLU A 129 4.29 3.22 17.75
C GLU A 129 3.95 2.00 18.62
N VAL A 130 2.87 1.32 18.23
CA VAL A 130 2.29 0.18 18.95
C VAL A 130 2.86 -1.12 18.40
N VAL A 131 2.93 -1.21 17.08
CA VAL A 131 3.53 -2.31 16.33
C VAL A 131 4.31 -1.71 15.17
N TYR A 132 5.54 -2.19 15.00
CA TYR A 132 6.41 -1.81 13.90
C TYR A 132 7.08 -3.06 13.36
N TYR A 133 6.91 -3.29 12.07
CA TYR A 133 7.58 -4.36 11.36
C TYR A 133 8.04 -3.87 10.00
N SER A 134 9.27 -4.17 9.63
CA SER A 134 9.78 -3.88 8.29
C SER A 134 10.73 -4.97 7.81
N SER A 135 10.69 -5.23 6.51
CA SER A 135 11.56 -6.20 5.84
C SER A 135 11.97 -5.68 4.46
N GLY A 136 13.13 -6.13 3.98
CA GLY A 136 13.66 -5.78 2.66
C GLY A 136 14.16 -4.33 2.52
N ASN A 137 14.20 -3.83 1.28
CA ASN A 137 14.82 -2.55 0.95
C ASN A 137 13.80 -1.39 0.88
N LEU A 138 13.60 -0.68 1.99
CA LEU A 138 12.66 0.45 2.11
C LEU A 138 13.05 1.73 1.34
N SER A 139 14.03 1.67 0.43
CA SER A 139 14.47 2.83 -0.37
C SER A 139 13.65 3.03 -1.65
N SER A 140 12.88 2.03 -2.07
CA SER A 140 12.01 2.12 -3.24
C SER A 140 10.63 2.65 -2.85
N SER A 141 10.40 3.97 -2.85
CA SER A 141 9.05 4.53 -2.62
C SER A 141 8.08 4.14 -3.76
N LEU A 142 7.56 2.92 -3.73
CA LEU A 142 6.53 2.42 -4.64
C LEU A 142 5.14 2.93 -4.21
N SER A 143 5.00 3.33 -2.95
CA SER A 143 3.76 3.87 -2.43
C SER A 143 3.59 5.35 -2.75
N GLY A 144 2.50 5.67 -3.46
CA GLY A 144 1.85 6.98 -3.37
C GLY A 144 1.33 7.21 -1.95
N GLU A 145 0.67 8.34 -1.72
CA GLU A 145 0.06 8.68 -0.43
C GLU A 145 -0.86 7.53 0.05
N VAL A 146 -0.41 6.75 1.04
CA VAL A 146 -1.16 5.60 1.56
C VAL A 146 -2.13 6.11 2.61
N GLU A 147 -3.43 5.96 2.34
CA GLU A 147 -4.45 6.25 3.35
C GLU A 147 -4.35 5.22 4.49
N PRO A 148 -4.28 5.65 5.76
CA PRO A 148 -4.23 4.73 6.88
C PRO A 148 -5.55 3.99 7.06
N PHE A 149 -5.46 2.74 7.50
CA PHE A 149 -6.60 2.04 8.08
C PHE A 149 -6.84 2.58 9.48
N THR A 150 -8.07 3.04 9.74
CA THR A 150 -8.45 3.60 11.04
C THR A 150 -9.24 2.59 11.85
N LEU A 151 -8.75 2.29 13.05
CA LEU A 151 -9.42 1.43 14.02
C LEU A 151 -9.82 2.24 15.24
N ARG A 152 -11.12 2.24 15.56
CA ARG A 152 -11.64 3.01 16.68
C ARG A 152 -11.30 2.34 18.00
N LEU A 153 -10.63 3.06 18.89
CA LEU A 153 -10.25 2.56 20.21
C LEU A 153 -11.41 2.72 21.19
N TYR A 154 -12.39 1.82 21.22
CA TYR A 154 -13.38 1.83 22.30
C TYR A 154 -12.70 1.61 23.67
N PRO A 155 -13.11 2.20 24.80
CA PRO A 155 -14.15 3.23 24.98
C PRO A 155 -13.65 4.67 24.73
N SER A 156 -12.42 4.85 24.26
CA SER A 156 -11.87 6.16 23.88
C SER A 156 -12.49 6.70 22.57
N THR A 157 -12.30 7.99 22.31
CA THR A 157 -12.63 8.65 21.02
C THR A 157 -11.42 8.74 20.10
N GLN A 158 -10.33 8.08 20.45
CA GLN A 158 -9.09 8.05 19.69
C GLN A 158 -9.14 6.93 18.64
N ASP A 159 -8.45 7.16 17.54
CA ASP A 159 -8.32 6.18 16.45
C ASP A 159 -6.86 5.71 16.36
N LEU A 160 -6.68 4.41 16.19
CA LEU A 160 -5.42 3.76 15.86
C LEU A 160 -5.26 3.81 14.34
N TYR A 161 -4.11 4.31 13.89
CA TYR A 161 -3.78 4.39 12.46
C TYR A 161 -2.85 3.24 12.11
N VAL A 162 -3.22 2.45 11.11
CA VAL A 162 -2.41 1.34 10.61
C VAL A 162 -2.02 1.60 9.17
N TYR A 163 -0.73 1.51 8.88
CA TYR A 163 -0.11 1.69 7.58
C TYR A 163 0.53 0.37 7.15
N LEU A 164 0.31 -0.01 5.90
CA LEU A 164 1.06 -1.07 5.23
C LEU A 164 1.52 -0.53 3.88
N CYS A 165 2.83 -0.46 3.67
CA CYS A 165 3.43 0.09 2.47
C CYS A 165 4.40 -0.91 1.85
N ILE A 166 4.35 -1.06 0.53
CA ILE A 166 5.38 -1.76 -0.23
C ILE A 166 6.46 -0.73 -0.59
N GLY A 167 7.71 -1.02 -0.21
CA GLY A 167 8.85 -0.15 -0.50
C GLY A 167 9.09 1.01 0.48
N GLY A 168 8.46 0.96 1.66
CA GLY A 168 8.60 1.96 2.73
C GLY A 168 7.52 3.04 2.71
N CYS A 169 7.07 3.46 3.89
CA CYS A 169 5.99 4.44 4.04
C CYS A 169 6.47 5.91 3.99
N GLY A 170 7.79 6.16 4.06
CA GLY A 170 8.35 7.50 3.92
C GLY A 170 8.05 8.48 5.07
N PHE A 171 7.61 7.99 6.24
CA PHE A 171 7.26 8.81 7.41
C PHE A 171 8.46 9.22 8.30
N ARG A 172 9.70 9.09 7.82
CA ARG A 172 10.93 9.40 8.58
C ARG A 172 11.80 10.47 7.92
#